data_AF-A0AAW0B1L6-F1
#
_entry.id   AF-A0AAW0B1L6-F1
#
_cell.length_a   1.000
_cell.length_b   1.000
_cell.length_c   1.000
_cell.angle_alpha   90.00
_cell.angle_beta   90.00
_cell.angle_gamma   90.00
#
_symmetry.space_group_name_H-M   'P 1'
#
loop_
_entity.id
_entity.type
_entity.pdbx_description
1 polymer ?
#
loop_
_entity_poly.entity_id
_entity_poly.type
_entity_poly.pdbx_seq_one_letter_code
_entity_poly.pdbx_strand_id
1 'polypeptide(L)'
;MGVHFYDTSPSGLSEQRGRLACTLPLVKANIPCVVWGEDALSIVHFVPTCLFTQHLIVPDSQVANAAQLICSHLPYTRQGDARNEHWIDLKFYNPECAHAFNIEGGATIELFHNDVGQAVRDESPTLIFVHSASAVHFDIEDPSRIILNPEPPGPEFASIRFPNAPAFYDMCIDTYHDGPHPFVQFRLRSWLRTLMSYLTLYTVSNKGETFTVDETIQDRVLVPSVLDVVARVKEENRPMLLRSLLHLSPLHFPHSFLERRDLKQGRMQRLGQPYTPPTGIPYDRFSHKEHPEPRLTPFLLRKPDGGLQVQWRPLARYLSLAKRMAR
;
A
#
# COMPACT_ATOMS: atom_id res chain seq x y z
N MET A 1 24.34 -13.37 3.73
CA MET A 1 23.06 -13.90 3.24
C MET A 1 22.84 -13.36 1.83
N GLY A 2 22.55 -14.22 0.85
CA GLY A 2 22.23 -13.79 -0.52
C GLY A 2 20.74 -13.49 -0.67
N VAL A 3 20.39 -12.56 -1.57
CA VAL A 3 18.99 -12.31 -1.98
C VAL A 3 18.62 -13.33 -3.06
N HIS A 4 17.49 -14.02 -2.89
CA HIS A 4 16.97 -15.01 -3.85
C HIS A 4 15.70 -14.47 -4.51
N PHE A 5 15.65 -14.44 -5.84
CA PHE A 5 14.48 -14.01 -6.61
C PHE A 5 13.65 -15.23 -7.05
N TYR A 6 12.33 -15.12 -7.03
CA TYR A 6 11.41 -16.22 -7.30
C TYR A 6 10.59 -15.95 -8.56
N ASP A 7 10.41 -16.98 -9.38
CA ASP A 7 9.56 -16.94 -10.58
C ASP A 7 8.12 -17.44 -10.29
N THR A 8 7.90 -18.01 -9.10
CA THR A 8 6.61 -18.51 -8.58
C THR A 8 6.47 -18.10 -7.12
N SER A 9 5.29 -18.30 -6.51
CA SER A 9 5.12 -17.99 -5.09
C SER A 9 6.10 -18.77 -4.22
N PRO A 10 6.80 -18.12 -3.27
CA PRO A 10 7.64 -18.82 -2.28
C PRO A 10 6.80 -19.60 -1.26
N SER A 11 5.49 -19.32 -1.15
CA SER A 11 4.56 -20.07 -0.33
C SER A 11 4.10 -21.33 -1.05
N GLY A 12 4.28 -22.49 -0.39
CA GLY A 12 3.81 -23.77 -0.92
C GLY A 12 2.29 -23.83 -1.06
N LEU A 13 1.77 -24.75 -1.87
CA LEU A 13 0.33 -24.84 -2.11
C LEU A 13 -0.48 -25.06 -0.83
N SER A 14 0.04 -25.82 0.14
CA SER A 14 -0.59 -26.03 1.45
C SER A 14 -0.78 -24.70 2.18
N GLU A 15 0.29 -23.91 2.28
CA GLU A 15 0.27 -22.61 2.96
C GLU A 15 -0.70 -21.67 2.27
N GLN A 16 -0.67 -21.61 0.93
CA GLN A 16 -1.64 -20.83 0.17
C GLN A 16 -3.09 -21.26 0.45
N ARG A 17 -3.39 -22.57 0.61
CA ARG A 17 -4.75 -23.03 0.98
C ARG A 17 -5.15 -22.55 2.36
N GLY A 18 -4.29 -22.76 3.36
CA GLY A 18 -4.54 -22.36 4.75
C GLY A 18 -4.78 -20.86 4.86
N ARG A 19 -3.92 -20.07 4.22
CA ARG A 19 -4.03 -18.61 4.16
C ARG A 19 -5.31 -18.15 3.45
N LEU A 20 -5.64 -18.72 2.30
CA LEU A 20 -6.79 -18.26 1.50
C LEU A 20 -8.15 -18.82 1.95
N ALA A 21 -8.20 -19.79 2.86
CA ALA A 21 -9.43 -20.48 3.26
C ALA A 21 -10.55 -19.53 3.72
N CYS A 22 -10.22 -18.43 4.40
CA CYS A 22 -11.19 -17.44 4.89
C CYS A 22 -11.91 -16.63 3.80
N THR A 23 -11.37 -16.63 2.58
CA THR A 23 -11.99 -15.96 1.44
C THR A 23 -13.12 -16.79 0.85
N LEU A 24 -13.09 -18.12 1.02
CA LEU A 24 -14.06 -19.03 0.41
C LEU A 24 -15.52 -18.78 0.85
N PRO A 25 -15.81 -18.52 2.15
CA PRO A 25 -17.16 -18.11 2.56
C PRO A 25 -17.63 -16.84 1.85
N LEU A 26 -16.74 -15.87 1.62
CA LEU A 26 -17.07 -14.61 0.94
C LEU A 26 -17.35 -14.82 -0.55
N VAL A 27 -16.50 -15.62 -1.21
CA VAL A 27 -16.70 -16.00 -2.62
C VAL A 27 -18.02 -16.73 -2.81
N LYS A 28 -18.34 -17.71 -1.96
CA LYS A 28 -19.62 -18.44 -2.00
C LYS A 28 -20.83 -17.54 -1.77
N ALA A 29 -20.69 -16.50 -0.96
CA ALA A 29 -21.71 -15.50 -0.70
C ALA A 29 -21.77 -14.38 -1.76
N ASN A 30 -20.95 -14.45 -2.82
CA ASN A 30 -20.79 -13.41 -3.84
C ASN A 30 -20.44 -12.03 -3.26
N ILE A 31 -19.67 -12.00 -2.16
CA ILE A 31 -19.12 -10.75 -1.64
C ILE A 31 -17.78 -10.49 -2.34
N PRO A 32 -17.64 -9.38 -3.10
CA PRO A 32 -16.36 -8.99 -3.65
C PRO A 32 -15.33 -8.88 -2.52
N CYS A 33 -14.20 -9.58 -2.66
CA CYS A 33 -13.11 -9.48 -1.71
C CYS A 33 -11.77 -9.46 -2.45
N VAL A 34 -10.81 -8.74 -1.86
CA VAL A 34 -9.43 -8.67 -2.34
C VAL A 34 -8.50 -8.98 -1.18
N VAL A 35 -7.57 -9.91 -1.39
CA VAL A 35 -6.50 -10.22 -0.43
C VAL A 35 -5.36 -9.23 -0.64
N TRP A 36 -4.90 -8.57 0.43
CA TRP A 36 -3.83 -7.58 0.37
C TRP A 36 -2.78 -7.78 1.48
N GLY A 37 -1.74 -6.95 1.48
CA GLY A 37 -0.65 -7.04 2.45
C GLY A 37 0.33 -8.17 2.11
N GLU A 38 0.81 -8.89 3.11
CA GLU A 38 1.86 -9.91 2.97
C GLU A 38 1.41 -11.11 2.13
N ASP A 39 0.16 -11.55 2.25
CA ASP A 39 -0.40 -12.62 1.41
C ASP A 39 -0.34 -12.28 -0.08
N ALA A 40 -0.74 -11.06 -0.45
CA ALA A 40 -0.64 -10.63 -1.84
C ALA A 40 0.81 -10.54 -2.30
N LEU A 41 1.72 -10.05 -1.44
CA LEU A 41 3.14 -10.01 -1.74
C LEU A 41 3.71 -11.41 -2.01
N SER A 42 3.42 -12.40 -1.16
CA SER A 42 3.91 -13.76 -1.37
C SER A 42 3.25 -14.47 -2.55
N ILE A 43 1.93 -14.41 -2.65
CA ILE A 43 1.17 -15.29 -3.54
C ILE A 43 1.26 -14.85 -5.00
N VAL A 44 1.05 -13.55 -5.28
CA VAL A 44 0.98 -13.05 -6.67
C VAL A 44 2.14 -12.15 -7.07
N HIS A 45 2.90 -11.63 -6.11
CA HIS A 45 4.07 -10.79 -6.37
C HIS A 45 5.40 -11.51 -6.04
N PHE A 46 5.33 -12.77 -5.63
CA PHE A 46 6.47 -13.68 -5.42
C PHE A 46 7.54 -13.17 -4.45
N VAL A 47 7.10 -12.42 -3.44
CA VAL A 47 7.95 -11.86 -2.40
C VAL A 47 8.11 -12.86 -1.24
N PRO A 48 9.33 -13.20 -0.82
CA PRO A 48 9.55 -13.99 0.39
C PRO A 48 9.26 -13.14 1.64
N THR A 49 8.04 -13.22 2.17
CA THR A 49 7.62 -12.53 3.40
C THR A 49 7.34 -13.53 4.51
N CYS A 50 7.50 -13.11 5.76
CA CYS A 50 6.93 -13.84 6.89
C CYS A 50 5.44 -13.50 6.96
N LEU A 51 4.54 -14.46 6.72
CA LEU A 51 3.10 -14.24 6.59
C LEU A 51 2.40 -14.08 7.95
N PHE A 52 2.53 -12.91 8.59
CA PHE A 52 2.10 -12.71 9.97
C PHE A 52 0.60 -12.55 10.13
N THR A 53 -0.01 -11.67 9.34
CA THR A 53 -1.42 -11.31 9.45
C THR A 53 -2.04 -11.28 8.07
N GLN A 54 -3.28 -11.74 7.96
CA GLN A 54 -4.00 -11.61 6.70
C GLN A 54 -4.85 -10.36 6.67
N HIS A 55 -4.86 -9.70 5.53
CA HIS A 55 -5.70 -8.54 5.32
C HIS A 55 -6.63 -8.74 4.11
N LEU A 56 -7.92 -8.59 4.36
CA LEU A 56 -8.99 -8.68 3.38
C LEU A 56 -9.62 -7.31 3.19
N ILE A 57 -9.99 -7.00 1.95
CA ILE A 57 -10.69 -5.78 1.57
C ILE A 57 -12.03 -6.17 1.00
N VAL A 58 -13.09 -5.55 1.48
CA VAL A 58 -14.47 -5.75 1.00
C VAL A 58 -15.15 -4.41 0.76
N PRO A 59 -16.29 -4.35 0.05
CA PRO A 59 -17.06 -3.11 -0.07
C PRO A 59 -17.39 -2.55 1.31
N ASP A 60 -17.39 -1.22 1.43
CA ASP A 60 -17.61 -0.53 2.71
C ASP A 60 -18.89 -0.97 3.45
N SER A 61 -19.96 -1.25 2.69
CA SER A 61 -21.24 -1.72 3.24
C SER A 61 -21.23 -3.19 3.71
N GLN A 62 -20.18 -3.95 3.40
CA GLN A 62 -20.12 -5.41 3.62
C GLN A 62 -19.13 -5.81 4.70
N VAL A 63 -18.40 -4.88 5.34
CA VAL A 63 -17.36 -5.21 6.34
C VAL A 63 -17.90 -6.09 7.47
N ALA A 64 -19.02 -5.70 8.09
CA ALA A 64 -19.64 -6.45 9.18
C ALA A 64 -20.16 -7.83 8.73
N ASN A 65 -20.80 -7.88 7.56
CA ASN A 65 -21.35 -9.12 6.99
C ASN A 65 -20.23 -10.12 6.64
N ALA A 66 -19.16 -9.64 6.00
CA ALA A 66 -17.99 -10.44 5.68
C ALA A 66 -17.32 -11.02 6.92
N ALA A 67 -17.11 -10.19 7.96
CA ALA A 67 -16.58 -10.63 9.24
C ALA A 67 -17.46 -11.70 9.89
N GLN A 68 -18.78 -11.51 9.90
CA GLN A 68 -19.74 -12.48 10.44
C GLN A 68 -19.72 -13.81 9.66
N LEU A 69 -19.63 -13.75 8.33
CA LEU A 69 -19.56 -14.95 7.48
C LEU A 69 -18.29 -15.78 7.73
N ILE A 70 -17.14 -15.12 7.93
CA ILE A 70 -15.91 -15.81 8.29
C ILE A 70 -16.09 -16.52 9.64
N CYS A 71 -16.55 -15.80 10.68
CA CYS A 71 -16.74 -16.38 12.01
C CYS A 71 -17.79 -17.50 12.07
N SER A 72 -18.80 -17.49 11.18
CA SER A 72 -19.84 -18.53 11.17
C SER A 72 -19.41 -19.83 10.48
N HIS A 73 -18.39 -19.77 9.61
CA HIS A 73 -17.90 -20.93 8.85
C HIS A 73 -16.55 -21.45 9.32
N LEU A 74 -15.77 -20.62 10.01
CA LEU A 74 -14.39 -20.90 10.39
C LEU A 74 -14.16 -20.58 11.87
N PRO A 75 -13.14 -21.17 12.51
CA PRO A 75 -12.88 -21.02 13.95
C PRO A 75 -12.23 -19.66 14.26
N TYR A 76 -12.90 -18.57 13.91
CA TYR A 76 -12.51 -17.20 14.23
C TYR A 76 -13.57 -16.54 15.10
N THR A 77 -13.13 -15.63 15.95
CA THR A 77 -14.00 -14.78 16.74
C THR A 77 -13.59 -13.32 16.62
N ARG A 78 -14.58 -12.42 16.66
CA ARG A 78 -14.33 -10.99 16.78
C ARG A 78 -13.91 -10.70 18.22
N GLN A 79 -12.72 -10.14 18.41
CA GLN A 79 -12.29 -9.71 19.73
C GLN A 79 -12.72 -8.25 19.95
N GLY A 80 -13.37 -7.99 21.08
CA GLY A 80 -13.89 -6.67 21.42
C GLY A 80 -12.80 -5.69 21.88
N ASP A 81 -11.94 -6.13 22.81
CA ASP A 81 -11.11 -5.20 23.60
C ASP A 81 -9.60 -5.51 23.62
N ALA A 82 -9.16 -6.70 23.19
CA ALA A 82 -7.73 -7.00 23.17
C ALA A 82 -7.10 -6.43 21.91
N ARG A 83 -6.51 -5.23 22.05
CA ARG A 83 -5.75 -4.59 20.98
C ARG A 83 -4.46 -5.37 20.75
N ASN A 84 -4.23 -5.86 19.53
CA ASN A 84 -2.98 -6.52 19.19
C ASN A 84 -1.80 -5.52 19.31
N GLU A 85 -0.87 -5.78 20.22
CA GLU A 85 0.28 -4.92 20.49
C GLU A 85 1.18 -4.67 19.27
N HIS A 86 1.14 -5.53 18.25
CA HIS A 86 1.87 -5.33 17.00
C HIS A 86 1.35 -4.14 16.20
N TRP A 87 0.07 -3.81 16.34
CA TRP A 87 -0.64 -2.77 15.59
C TRP A 87 -0.93 -1.52 16.41
N ILE A 88 -0.53 -1.50 17.69
CA ILE A 88 -0.60 -0.33 18.56
C ILE A 88 0.64 0.55 18.35
N ASP A 89 0.46 1.85 18.16
CA ASP A 89 1.60 2.76 18.02
C ASP A 89 2.46 2.82 19.31
N LEU A 90 3.74 3.16 19.17
CA LEU A 90 4.59 3.29 20.36
C LEU A 90 4.23 4.58 21.09
N LYS A 91 4.18 4.51 22.43
CA LYS A 91 3.92 5.65 23.32
C LYS A 91 4.83 6.86 23.06
N PHE A 92 6.03 6.60 22.53
CA PHE A 92 6.98 7.63 22.11
C PHE A 92 6.50 8.44 20.89
N TYR A 93 5.80 7.83 19.94
CA TYR A 93 5.24 8.50 18.76
C TYR A 93 3.85 9.10 19.06
N ASN A 94 2.98 8.33 19.74
CA ASN A 94 1.64 8.75 20.09
C ASN A 94 1.32 8.39 21.57
N PRO A 95 1.10 9.36 22.47
CA PRO A 95 0.72 9.09 23.86
C PRO A 95 -0.57 8.28 24.03
N GLU A 96 -1.49 8.37 23.08
CA GLU A 96 -2.76 7.64 23.09
C GLU A 96 -2.59 6.16 22.72
N CYS A 97 -1.41 5.77 22.21
CA CYS A 97 -1.14 4.41 21.73
C CYS A 97 -2.29 3.91 20.84
N ALA A 98 -2.68 4.74 19.88
CA ALA A 98 -3.78 4.40 18.99
C ALA A 98 -3.46 3.17 18.14
N HIS A 99 -4.51 2.41 17.83
CA HIS A 99 -4.42 1.30 16.90
C HIS A 99 -4.05 1.79 15.50
N ALA A 100 -3.43 0.95 14.67
CA ALA A 100 -3.02 1.32 13.31
C ALA A 100 -4.21 1.58 12.38
N PHE A 101 -5.31 0.86 12.62
CA PHE A 101 -6.53 0.93 11.83
C PHE A 101 -7.70 1.41 12.69
N ASN A 102 -8.68 2.03 12.04
CA ASN A 102 -9.90 2.49 12.70
C ASN A 102 -10.87 1.32 12.99
N ILE A 103 -10.65 0.65 14.12
CA ILE A 103 -11.50 -0.46 14.59
C ILE A 103 -12.84 0.04 15.15
N GLU A 104 -12.80 1.12 15.93
CA GLU A 104 -13.98 1.67 16.63
C GLU A 104 -15.02 2.24 15.67
N GLY A 105 -14.59 2.81 14.54
CA GLY A 105 -15.48 3.32 13.50
C GLY A 105 -16.07 2.26 12.57
N GLY A 106 -15.75 0.97 12.76
CA GLY A 106 -16.27 -0.13 11.96
C GLY A 106 -15.69 -0.22 10.53
N ALA A 107 -14.76 0.66 10.17
CA ALA A 107 -14.05 0.61 8.89
C ALA A 107 -13.07 -0.58 8.81
N THR A 108 -12.73 -1.18 9.94
CA THR A 108 -11.94 -2.41 10.01
C THR A 108 -12.41 -3.27 11.17
N ILE A 109 -12.50 -4.60 10.96
CA ILE A 109 -12.83 -5.58 12.00
C ILE A 109 -11.68 -6.59 12.11
N GLU A 110 -11.27 -6.88 13.34
CA GLU A 110 -10.26 -7.88 13.68
C GLU A 110 -10.91 -9.21 14.05
N LEU A 111 -10.39 -10.30 13.47
CA LEU A 111 -10.81 -11.66 13.73
C LEU A 111 -9.62 -12.50 14.19
N PHE A 112 -9.73 -13.13 15.35
CA PHE A 112 -8.68 -13.96 15.93
C PHE A 112 -9.06 -15.42 15.79
N HIS A 113 -8.07 -16.26 15.45
CA HIS A 113 -8.29 -17.69 15.42
C HIS A 113 -8.52 -18.20 16.85
N ASN A 114 -9.52 -19.07 17.05
CA ASN A 114 -9.94 -19.57 18.36
C ASN A 114 -8.88 -20.47 19.01
N ASP A 115 -7.99 -21.06 18.21
CA ASP A 115 -6.83 -21.85 18.65
C ASP A 115 -5.59 -21.48 17.81
N VAL A 116 -4.69 -20.67 18.36
CA VAL A 116 -3.45 -20.23 17.67
C VAL A 116 -2.56 -21.42 17.32
N GLY A 117 -2.50 -22.46 18.16
CA GLY A 117 -1.68 -23.64 17.90
C GLY A 117 -2.18 -24.44 16.72
N GLN A 118 -3.51 -24.55 16.57
CA GLN A 118 -4.13 -25.18 15.40
C GLN A 118 -3.91 -24.33 14.14
N ALA A 119 -4.08 -23.01 14.22
CA ALA A 119 -3.85 -22.11 13.09
C ALA A 119 -2.44 -22.27 12.50
N VAL A 120 -1.42 -22.35 13.37
CA VAL A 120 -0.03 -22.56 12.94
C VAL A 120 0.16 -23.92 12.26
N ARG A 121 -0.47 -24.98 12.77
CA ARG A 121 -0.39 -26.33 12.15
C ARG A 121 -1.06 -26.39 10.78
N ASP A 122 -2.17 -25.68 10.62
CA ASP A 122 -2.94 -25.64 9.39
C ASP A 122 -2.50 -24.53 8.43
N GLU A 123 -1.39 -23.84 8.75
CA GLU A 123 -0.87 -22.69 7.99
C GLU A 123 -1.95 -21.60 7.77
N SER A 124 -2.91 -21.53 8.69
CA SER A 124 -4.02 -20.59 8.67
C SER A 124 -3.63 -19.28 9.37
N PRO A 125 -4.21 -18.14 8.96
CA PRO A 125 -3.94 -16.86 9.62
C PRO A 125 -4.36 -16.91 11.09
N THR A 126 -3.47 -16.51 11.99
CA THR A 126 -3.80 -16.36 13.42
C THR A 126 -4.67 -15.13 13.67
N LEU A 127 -4.53 -14.11 12.82
CA LEU A 127 -5.27 -12.86 12.80
C LEU A 127 -5.68 -12.52 11.36
N ILE A 128 -6.93 -12.06 11.20
CA ILE A 128 -7.47 -11.52 9.95
C ILE A 128 -8.00 -10.11 10.22
N PHE A 129 -7.58 -9.17 9.40
CA PHE A 129 -8.23 -7.87 9.27
C PHE A 129 -9.21 -7.88 8.10
N VAL A 130 -10.45 -7.48 8.35
CA VAL A 130 -11.45 -7.20 7.31
C VAL A 130 -11.61 -5.68 7.22
N HIS A 131 -11.12 -5.09 6.14
CA HIS A 131 -11.13 -3.65 5.89
C HIS A 131 -12.25 -3.25 4.93
N SER A 132 -12.82 -2.06 5.14
CA SER A 132 -13.54 -1.36 4.09
C SER A 132 -12.58 -0.98 2.97
N ALA A 133 -13.08 -0.93 1.73
CA ALA A 133 -12.34 -0.49 0.56
C ALA A 133 -11.80 0.93 0.73
N SER A 134 -12.59 1.82 1.35
CA SER A 134 -12.18 3.18 1.69
C SER A 134 -11.07 3.28 2.74
N ALA A 135 -10.97 2.34 3.68
CA ALA A 135 -9.94 2.38 4.73
C ALA A 135 -8.52 2.22 4.19
N VAL A 136 -8.38 1.57 3.03
CA VAL A 136 -7.10 1.28 2.37
C VAL A 136 -7.02 1.85 0.95
N HIS A 137 -7.94 2.76 0.60
CA HIS A 137 -7.97 3.52 -0.66
C HIS A 137 -7.97 2.64 -1.93
N PHE A 138 -8.67 1.51 -1.88
CA PHE A 138 -8.77 0.59 -3.00
C PHE A 138 -10.15 0.65 -3.67
N ASP A 139 -10.19 0.64 -4.99
CA ASP A 139 -11.43 0.49 -5.75
C ASP A 139 -11.61 -1.00 -6.08
N ILE A 140 -12.53 -1.66 -5.39
CA ILE A 140 -12.76 -3.10 -5.50
C ILE A 140 -13.50 -3.50 -6.77
N GLU A 141 -14.14 -2.54 -7.43
CA GLU A 141 -14.92 -2.77 -8.65
C GLU A 141 -14.10 -2.52 -9.92
N ASP A 142 -12.91 -1.91 -9.82
CA ASP A 142 -12.04 -1.64 -10.96
C ASP A 142 -11.20 -2.89 -11.33
N PRO A 143 -11.55 -3.64 -12.39
CA PRO A 143 -10.83 -4.84 -12.79
C PRO A 143 -9.40 -4.53 -13.25
N SER A 144 -9.10 -3.29 -13.67
CA SER A 144 -7.76 -2.89 -14.11
C SER A 144 -6.75 -2.81 -12.96
N ARG A 145 -7.23 -2.88 -11.70
CA ARG A 145 -6.43 -2.85 -10.47
C ARG A 145 -6.23 -4.23 -9.86
N ILE A 146 -6.85 -5.25 -10.44
CA ILE A 146 -6.90 -6.61 -9.91
C ILE A 146 -6.00 -7.54 -10.75
N ILE A 147 -5.43 -8.53 -10.09
CA ILE A 147 -4.80 -9.71 -10.67
C ILE A 147 -5.32 -10.96 -9.94
N LEU A 148 -5.35 -12.10 -10.63
CA LEU A 148 -5.67 -13.40 -10.05
C LEU A 148 -4.38 -14.19 -9.81
N ASN A 149 -4.42 -15.16 -8.90
CA ASN A 149 -3.29 -16.07 -8.72
C ASN A 149 -3.12 -16.91 -10.00
N PRO A 150 -1.96 -16.85 -10.71
CA PRO A 150 -1.74 -17.65 -11.91
C PRO A 150 -1.69 -19.15 -11.63
N GLU A 151 -1.31 -19.55 -10.40
CA GLU A 151 -1.18 -20.94 -9.97
C GLU A 151 -1.97 -21.13 -8.65
N PRO A 152 -3.32 -21.04 -8.70
CA PRO A 152 -4.13 -21.16 -7.51
C PRO A 152 -3.97 -22.55 -6.89
N PRO A 153 -4.00 -22.67 -5.55
CA PRO A 153 -3.78 -23.97 -4.90
C PRO A 153 -4.94 -24.96 -5.08
N GLY A 154 -6.02 -24.54 -5.73
CA GLY A 154 -7.18 -25.36 -6.11
C GLY A 154 -8.17 -24.53 -6.94
N PRO A 155 -9.07 -25.18 -7.69
CA PRO A 155 -10.04 -24.49 -8.54
C PRO A 155 -10.97 -23.54 -7.77
N GLU A 156 -11.28 -23.85 -6.51
CA GLU A 156 -12.10 -23.02 -5.62
C GLU A 156 -11.44 -21.68 -5.25
N PHE A 157 -10.11 -21.57 -5.40
CA PHE A 157 -9.33 -20.37 -5.12
C PHE A 157 -9.07 -19.51 -6.38
N ALA A 158 -9.43 -19.99 -7.58
CA ALA A 158 -9.06 -19.37 -8.85
C ALA A 158 -9.67 -17.97 -9.06
N SER A 159 -10.81 -17.66 -8.42
CA SER A 159 -11.48 -16.37 -8.52
C SER A 159 -11.05 -15.36 -7.46
N ILE A 160 -10.10 -15.71 -6.57
CA ILE A 160 -9.62 -14.81 -5.53
C ILE A 160 -8.80 -13.69 -6.15
N ARG A 161 -9.11 -12.47 -5.74
CA ARG A 161 -8.56 -11.24 -6.30
C ARG A 161 -7.44 -10.71 -5.42
N PHE A 162 -6.42 -10.18 -6.07
CA PHE A 162 -5.28 -9.50 -5.44
C PHE A 162 -5.06 -8.16 -6.14
N PRO A 163 -4.48 -7.15 -5.47
CA PRO A 163 -4.08 -5.92 -6.15
C PRO A 163 -2.89 -6.20 -7.08
N ASN A 164 -2.92 -5.68 -8.30
CA ASN A 164 -1.73 -5.67 -9.16
C ASN A 164 -0.68 -4.67 -8.62
N ALA A 165 0.57 -4.73 -9.13
CA ALA A 165 1.67 -3.95 -8.56
C ALA A 165 1.42 -2.43 -8.52
N PRO A 166 0.93 -1.77 -9.60
CA PRO A 166 0.56 -0.35 -9.52
C PRO A 166 -0.49 -0.06 -8.46
N ALA A 167 -1.52 -0.90 -8.37
CA ALA A 167 -2.59 -0.71 -7.40
C ALA A 167 -2.11 -0.92 -5.95
N PHE A 168 -1.18 -1.88 -5.73
CA PHE A 168 -0.55 -2.12 -4.44
C PHE A 168 0.25 -0.89 -3.97
N TYR A 169 1.05 -0.27 -4.86
CA TYR A 169 1.73 0.99 -4.54
C TYR A 169 0.78 2.11 -4.21
N ASP A 170 -0.28 2.29 -5.02
CA ASP A 170 -1.30 3.30 -4.74
C ASP A 170 -1.90 3.12 -3.35
N MET A 171 -2.30 1.90 -2.99
CA MET A 171 -2.86 1.61 -1.66
C MET A 171 -1.88 1.98 -0.55
N CYS A 172 -0.60 1.59 -0.71
CA CYS A 172 0.41 1.90 0.29
C CYS A 172 0.66 3.41 0.43
N ILE A 173 0.79 4.13 -0.70
CA ILE A 173 1.10 5.56 -0.69
C ILE A 173 -0.12 6.39 -0.26
N ASP A 174 -1.32 5.99 -0.66
CA ASP A 174 -2.56 6.61 -0.24
C ASP A 174 -2.77 6.42 1.25
N THR A 175 -2.66 5.20 1.77
CA THR A 175 -2.78 4.91 3.22
C THR A 175 -1.67 5.57 4.03
N TYR A 176 -0.47 5.72 3.47
CA TYR A 176 0.65 6.40 4.12
C TYR A 176 0.39 7.91 4.34
N HIS A 177 -0.29 8.57 3.40
CA HIS A 177 -0.54 10.03 3.47
C HIS A 177 -1.93 10.38 3.99
N ASP A 178 -2.94 9.59 3.62
CA ASP A 178 -4.36 9.77 3.94
C ASP A 178 -4.81 8.63 4.89
N GLY A 179 -3.99 8.32 5.90
CA GLY A 179 -4.24 7.24 6.84
C GLY A 179 -5.51 7.44 7.71
N PRO A 180 -5.90 6.42 8.49
CA PRO A 180 -7.18 6.40 9.22
C PRO A 180 -7.26 7.39 10.40
N HIS A 181 -6.16 8.05 10.75
CA HIS A 181 -6.07 8.93 11.91
C HIS A 181 -5.65 10.35 11.51
N PRO A 182 -6.04 11.38 12.29
CA PRO A 182 -5.60 12.77 12.07
C PRO A 182 -4.13 13.01 12.45
N PHE A 183 -3.40 11.97 12.85
CA PHE A 183 -1.98 11.98 13.20
C PHE A 183 -1.23 10.90 12.43
N VAL A 184 0.08 11.08 12.35
CA VAL A 184 1.02 10.11 11.82
C VAL A 184 1.03 8.87 12.72
N GLN A 185 0.68 7.72 12.16
CA GLN A 185 0.83 6.43 12.82
C GLN A 185 2.15 5.78 12.37
N PHE A 186 3.12 5.68 13.27
CA PHE A 186 4.49 5.32 12.90
C PHE A 186 4.63 3.86 12.47
N ARG A 187 3.98 2.93 13.18
CA ARG A 187 4.05 1.48 12.88
C ARG A 187 3.47 1.13 11.51
N LEU A 188 2.27 1.61 11.22
CA LEU A 188 1.57 1.48 9.94
C LEU A 188 2.44 2.05 8.82
N ARG A 189 2.96 3.27 8.97
CA ARG A 189 3.84 3.86 7.95
C ARG A 189 5.11 3.05 7.73
N SER A 190 5.70 2.51 8.79
CA SER A 190 6.88 1.66 8.70
C SER A 190 6.56 0.36 7.96
N TRP A 191 5.44 -0.28 8.31
CA TRP A 191 4.96 -1.48 7.63
C TRP A 191 4.67 -1.25 6.15
N LEU A 192 3.92 -0.20 5.79
CA LEU A 192 3.64 0.17 4.40
C LEU A 192 4.93 0.42 3.60
N ARG A 193 5.93 1.06 4.20
CA ARG A 193 7.24 1.24 3.56
C ARG A 193 7.96 -0.08 3.33
N THR A 194 7.91 -0.99 4.31
CA THR A 194 8.47 -2.33 4.17
C THR A 194 7.80 -3.09 3.02
N LEU A 195 6.47 -3.08 2.93
CA LEU A 195 5.74 -3.71 1.82
C LEU A 195 6.16 -3.14 0.45
N MET A 196 6.22 -1.81 0.32
CA MET A 196 6.68 -1.16 -0.92
C MET A 196 8.13 -1.52 -1.26
N SER A 197 8.99 -1.64 -0.25
CA SER A 197 10.41 -1.97 -0.46
C SER A 197 10.57 -3.41 -0.94
N TYR A 198 9.80 -4.33 -0.36
CA TYR A 198 9.74 -5.71 -0.81
C TYR A 198 9.19 -5.87 -2.23
N LEU A 199 8.04 -5.23 -2.53
CA LEU A 199 7.47 -5.25 -3.88
C LEU A 199 8.44 -4.69 -4.92
N THR A 200 9.15 -3.62 -4.56
CA THR A 200 10.19 -3.03 -5.42
C THR A 200 11.32 -4.02 -5.67
N LEU A 201 11.89 -4.58 -4.61
CA LEU A 201 13.04 -5.47 -4.68
C LEU A 201 12.73 -6.75 -5.46
N TYR A 202 11.63 -7.43 -5.17
CA TYR A 202 11.40 -8.78 -5.69
C TYR A 202 10.57 -8.82 -6.98
N THR A 203 9.69 -7.84 -7.20
CA THR A 203 8.68 -7.94 -8.26
C THR A 203 8.91 -6.95 -9.39
N VAL A 204 9.22 -5.69 -9.05
CA VAL A 204 9.22 -4.58 -10.02
C VAL A 204 10.60 -4.32 -10.60
N SER A 205 11.64 -4.51 -9.79
CA SER A 205 13.02 -4.36 -10.23
C SER A 205 13.47 -5.55 -11.08
N ASN A 206 14.46 -5.33 -11.95
CA ASN A 206 15.12 -6.42 -12.67
C ASN A 206 16.14 -7.08 -11.73
N LYS A 207 15.70 -8.02 -10.89
CA LYS A 207 16.56 -8.70 -9.89
C LYS A 207 17.29 -7.73 -8.95
N GLY A 208 16.55 -6.75 -8.43
CA GLY A 208 17.05 -5.72 -7.52
C GLY A 208 17.48 -4.42 -8.21
N GLU A 209 17.61 -4.41 -9.53
CA GLU A 209 17.99 -3.20 -10.27
C GLU A 209 16.75 -2.40 -10.67
N THR A 210 16.63 -1.20 -10.12
CA THR A 210 15.55 -0.24 -10.45
C THR A 210 15.99 0.84 -11.43
N PHE A 211 17.29 1.12 -11.52
CA PHE A 211 17.88 2.10 -12.43
C PHE A 211 19.24 1.65 -12.94
N THR A 212 19.63 2.21 -14.07
CA THR A 212 21.01 2.22 -14.58
C THR A 212 21.60 3.63 -14.44
N VAL A 213 22.91 3.75 -14.50
CA VAL A 213 23.57 5.07 -14.59
C VAL A 213 23.78 5.38 -16.07
N ASP A 214 23.23 6.49 -16.53
CA ASP A 214 23.58 7.03 -17.85
C ASP A 214 24.95 7.70 -17.75
N GLU A 215 25.95 7.09 -18.37
CA GLU A 215 27.34 7.55 -18.30
C GLU A 215 27.56 8.94 -18.92
N THR A 216 26.67 9.36 -19.83
CA THR A 216 26.81 10.65 -20.54
C THR A 216 26.43 11.83 -19.66
N ILE A 217 25.38 11.67 -18.85
CA ILE A 217 24.87 12.72 -17.96
C ILE A 217 25.17 12.45 -16.48
N GLN A 218 25.78 11.30 -16.16
CA GLN A 218 26.08 10.84 -14.80
C GLN A 218 24.85 10.86 -13.89
N ASP A 219 23.69 10.49 -14.44
CA ASP A 219 22.41 10.50 -13.74
C ASP A 219 21.78 9.10 -13.72
N ARG A 220 20.88 8.88 -12.76
CA ARG A 220 20.16 7.61 -12.60
C ARG A 220 18.93 7.59 -13.49
N VAL A 221 18.83 6.58 -14.36
CA VAL A 221 17.72 6.38 -15.28
C VAL A 221 17.01 5.08 -14.91
N LEU A 222 15.72 5.16 -14.60
CA LEU A 222 14.93 3.98 -14.27
C LEU A 222 14.90 2.99 -15.44
N VAL A 223 14.96 1.70 -15.14
CA VAL A 223 14.82 0.66 -16.16
C VAL A 223 13.40 0.67 -16.76
N PRO A 224 13.21 0.27 -18.03
CA PRO A 224 11.92 0.41 -18.72
C PRO A 224 10.75 -0.29 -18.01
N SER A 225 10.94 -1.50 -17.49
CA SER A 225 9.89 -2.26 -16.78
C SER A 225 9.40 -1.52 -15.53
N VAL A 226 10.29 -0.83 -14.82
CA VAL A 226 9.95 -0.02 -13.65
C VAL A 226 9.16 1.23 -14.07
N LEU A 227 9.55 1.87 -15.17
CA LEU A 227 8.82 3.02 -15.71
C LEU A 227 7.38 2.66 -16.09
N ASP A 228 7.14 1.47 -16.64
CA ASP A 228 5.81 0.99 -17.01
C ASP A 228 4.89 0.79 -15.79
N VAL A 229 5.45 0.36 -14.65
CA VAL A 229 4.71 0.26 -13.38
C VAL A 229 4.39 1.66 -12.85
N VAL A 230 5.39 2.56 -12.80
CA VAL A 230 5.21 3.95 -12.34
C VAL A 230 4.18 4.70 -13.19
N ALA A 231 4.15 4.46 -14.50
CA ALA A 231 3.19 5.08 -15.41
C ALA A 231 1.73 4.76 -15.05
N ARG A 232 1.48 3.60 -14.46
CA ARG A 232 0.16 3.11 -14.07
C ARG A 232 -0.26 3.51 -12.65
N VAL A 233 0.69 3.95 -11.82
CA VAL A 233 0.42 4.52 -10.48
C VAL A 233 -0.25 5.90 -10.63
N LYS A 234 -1.11 6.27 -9.67
CA LYS A 234 -1.78 7.59 -9.64
C LYS A 234 -0.77 8.72 -9.70
N GLU A 235 -1.07 9.78 -10.46
CA GLU A 235 -0.13 10.87 -10.74
C GLU A 235 0.44 11.52 -9.48
N GLU A 236 -0.38 11.70 -8.46
CA GLU A 236 0.01 12.27 -7.17
C GLU A 236 0.89 11.35 -6.31
N ASN A 237 0.90 10.05 -6.58
CA ASN A 237 1.67 9.04 -5.85
C ASN A 237 3.05 8.81 -6.48
N ARG A 238 3.19 9.07 -7.79
CA ARG A 238 4.44 8.89 -8.54
C ARG A 238 5.65 9.59 -7.91
N PRO A 239 5.58 10.82 -7.36
CA PRO A 239 6.78 11.48 -6.86
C PRO A 239 7.46 10.79 -5.68
N MET A 240 6.68 10.21 -4.77
CA MET A 240 7.23 9.43 -3.66
C MET A 240 7.90 8.16 -4.19
N LEU A 241 7.21 7.46 -5.10
CA LEU A 241 7.70 6.23 -5.70
C LEU A 241 8.97 6.46 -6.53
N LEU A 242 8.98 7.47 -7.40
CA LEU A 242 10.13 7.84 -8.23
C LEU A 242 11.38 8.14 -7.39
N ARG A 243 11.25 8.90 -6.30
CA ARG A 243 12.39 9.16 -5.40
C ARG A 243 12.90 7.89 -4.74
N SER A 244 12.00 7.00 -4.31
CA SER A 244 12.37 5.71 -3.75
C SER A 244 13.12 4.84 -4.77
N LEU A 245 12.58 4.70 -5.98
CA LEU A 245 13.14 3.87 -7.04
C LEU A 245 14.50 4.37 -7.55
N LEU A 246 14.71 5.69 -7.55
CA LEU A 246 16.00 6.31 -7.90
C LEU A 246 16.99 6.34 -6.72
N HIS A 247 16.66 5.72 -5.58
CA HIS A 247 17.47 5.72 -4.36
C HIS A 247 17.86 7.14 -3.91
N LEU A 248 16.92 8.08 -3.99
CA LEU A 248 17.06 9.45 -3.52
C LEU A 248 16.54 9.57 -2.09
N SER A 249 17.03 10.57 -1.36
CA SER A 249 16.55 10.85 -0.02
C SER A 249 15.03 11.08 -0.03
N PRO A 250 14.26 10.36 0.82
CA PRO A 250 12.83 10.58 0.91
C PRO A 250 12.55 11.98 1.44
N LEU A 251 11.45 12.57 0.99
CA LEU A 251 10.98 13.82 1.60
C LEU A 251 10.47 13.54 3.02
N HIS A 252 10.73 14.48 3.94
CA HIS A 252 10.04 14.50 5.23
C HIS A 252 8.53 14.54 5.00
N PHE A 253 7.79 13.88 5.91
CA PHE A 253 6.35 13.64 5.76
C PHE A 253 5.54 14.90 5.40
N PRO A 254 5.67 16.03 6.12
CA PRO A 254 4.90 17.23 5.81
C PRO A 254 5.09 17.69 4.35
N HIS A 255 6.30 17.59 3.82
CA HIS A 255 6.60 18.01 2.45
C HIS A 255 6.06 17.03 1.43
N SER A 256 6.21 15.71 1.68
CA SER A 256 5.63 14.67 0.82
C SER A 256 4.11 14.78 0.76
N PHE A 257 3.47 15.00 1.92
CA PHE A 257 2.03 15.20 2.04
C PHE A 257 1.55 16.42 1.25
N LEU A 258 2.21 17.57 1.42
CA LEU A 258 1.86 18.80 0.69
C LEU A 258 2.07 18.66 -0.82
N GLU A 259 3.18 18.04 -1.24
CA GLU A 259 3.46 17.78 -2.66
C GLU A 259 2.37 16.91 -3.28
N ARG A 260 2.04 15.77 -2.65
CA ARG A 260 0.97 14.87 -3.08
C ARG A 260 -0.39 15.57 -3.11
N ARG A 261 -0.72 16.34 -2.08
CA ARG A 261 -2.00 17.07 -1.99
C ARG A 261 -2.17 18.06 -3.14
N ASP A 262 -1.14 18.85 -3.44
CA ASP A 262 -1.18 19.84 -4.51
C ASP A 262 -1.30 19.15 -5.89
N LEU A 263 -0.65 17.99 -6.08
CA LEU A 263 -0.79 17.17 -7.28
C LEU A 263 -2.17 16.52 -7.43
N LYS A 264 -2.72 15.97 -6.35
CA LYS A 264 -4.07 15.39 -6.31
C LYS A 264 -5.11 16.45 -6.64
N GLN A 265 -4.98 17.66 -6.08
CA GLN A 265 -5.83 18.78 -6.43
C GLN A 265 -5.76 19.12 -7.93
N GLY A 266 -4.56 19.21 -8.50
CA GLY A 266 -4.39 19.46 -9.93
C GLY A 266 -4.99 18.35 -10.81
N ARG A 267 -4.86 17.09 -10.40
CA ARG A 267 -5.48 15.94 -11.10
C ARG A 267 -7.01 16.03 -11.07
N MET A 268 -7.59 16.24 -9.89
CA MET A 268 -9.04 16.32 -9.72
C MET A 268 -9.64 17.49 -10.52
N GLN A 269 -8.96 18.64 -10.54
CA GLN A 269 -9.35 19.77 -11.39
C GLN A 269 -9.34 19.42 -12.88
N ARG A 270 -8.31 18.72 -13.38
CA ARG A 270 -8.28 18.25 -14.78
C ARG A 270 -9.41 17.28 -15.11
N LEU A 271 -9.82 16.46 -14.14
CA LEU A 271 -10.92 15.50 -14.28
C LEU A 271 -12.30 16.15 -14.08
N GLY A 272 -12.37 17.44 -13.74
CA GLY A 272 -13.63 18.12 -13.40
C GLY A 272 -14.32 17.57 -12.15
N GLN A 273 -13.57 16.88 -11.28
CA GLN A 273 -14.12 16.28 -10.07
C GLN A 273 -13.96 17.23 -8.87
N PRO A 274 -15.00 17.38 -8.03
CA PRO A 274 -14.89 18.16 -6.81
C PRO A 274 -13.89 17.49 -5.87
N TYR A 275 -12.94 18.28 -5.36
CA TYR A 275 -11.97 17.82 -4.38
C TYR A 275 -11.72 18.91 -3.35
N THR A 276 -12.03 18.60 -2.10
CA THR A 276 -11.71 19.45 -0.95
C THR A 276 -10.42 18.93 -0.32
N PRO A 277 -9.29 19.64 -0.48
CA PRO A 277 -8.05 19.21 0.14
C PRO A 277 -8.15 19.26 1.67
N PRO A 278 -7.46 18.38 2.40
CA PRO A 278 -7.37 18.46 3.85
C PRO A 278 -6.85 19.84 4.30
N THR A 279 -7.49 20.42 5.31
CA THR A 279 -7.19 21.75 5.84
C THR A 279 -5.88 21.81 6.64
N GLY A 280 -5.39 20.66 7.12
CA GLY A 280 -4.15 20.53 7.89
C GLY A 280 -3.26 19.39 7.41
N ILE A 281 -2.01 19.41 7.87
CA ILE A 281 -1.08 18.27 7.77
C ILE A 281 -1.35 17.41 9.01
N PRO A 282 -1.42 16.06 8.89
CA PRO A 282 -1.57 15.19 10.04
C PRO A 282 -0.50 15.49 11.10
N TYR A 283 -0.89 15.44 12.38
CA TYR A 283 0.03 15.70 13.48
C TYR A 283 1.20 14.72 13.45
N ASP A 284 2.43 15.25 13.50
CA ASP A 284 3.67 14.48 13.57
C ASP A 284 4.56 15.08 14.66
N ARG A 285 4.80 14.31 15.73
CA ARG A 285 5.59 14.72 16.89
C ARG A 285 7.03 15.11 16.51
N PHE A 286 7.58 14.52 15.44
CA PHE A 286 8.94 14.75 14.97
C PHE A 286 9.02 15.74 13.82
N SER A 287 7.87 16.29 13.38
CA SER A 287 7.89 17.40 12.44
C SER A 287 8.46 18.62 13.15
N HIS A 288 9.73 18.90 12.90
CA HIS A 288 10.26 20.24 13.09
C HIS A 288 9.44 21.20 12.22
N LYS A 289 9.21 22.43 12.71
CA LYS A 289 8.60 23.50 11.91
C LYS A 289 9.61 23.95 10.86
N GLU A 290 9.87 23.09 9.88
CA GLU A 290 10.70 23.44 8.74
C GLU A 290 9.85 24.24 7.76
N HIS A 291 10.38 25.39 7.36
CA HIS A 291 9.76 26.16 6.30
C HIS A 291 9.92 25.41 4.99
N PRO A 292 8.88 25.31 4.15
CA PRO A 292 9.00 24.67 2.85
C PRO A 292 10.02 25.45 2.00
N GLU A 293 11.13 24.80 1.68
CA GLU A 293 12.11 25.30 0.72
C GLU A 293 11.67 25.01 -0.73
N PRO A 294 12.04 25.87 -1.70
CA PRO A 294 11.89 25.58 -3.12
C PRO A 294 12.53 24.24 -3.49
N ARG A 295 11.81 23.41 -4.25
CA ARG A 295 12.32 22.10 -4.69
C ARG A 295 11.71 21.67 -6.01
N LEU A 296 12.39 20.72 -6.64
CA LEU A 296 11.91 20.03 -7.82
C LEU A 296 11.10 18.79 -7.44
N THR A 297 10.03 18.58 -8.20
CA THR A 297 9.16 17.41 -8.13
C THR A 297 9.38 16.58 -9.39
N PRO A 298 9.60 15.26 -9.28
CA PRO A 298 9.77 14.40 -10.44
C PRO A 298 8.41 14.08 -11.06
N PHE A 299 8.37 14.11 -12.39
CA PHE A 299 7.22 13.76 -13.21
C PHE A 299 7.64 12.74 -14.25
N LEU A 300 6.68 11.91 -14.66
CA LEU A 300 6.88 11.02 -15.80
C LEU A 300 6.42 11.73 -17.07
N LEU A 301 7.29 11.79 -18.07
CA LEU A 301 7.00 12.35 -19.39
C LEU A 301 7.10 11.25 -20.46
N ARG A 302 6.14 11.24 -21.39
CA ARG A 302 6.23 10.42 -22.60
C ARG A 302 7.01 11.19 -23.67
N LYS A 303 8.10 10.61 -24.15
CA LYS A 303 8.92 11.10 -25.25
C LYS A 303 8.19 10.97 -26.60
N PRO A 304 8.63 11.70 -27.65
CA PRO A 304 8.05 11.58 -28.99
C PRO A 304 8.14 10.18 -29.60
N ASP A 305 9.15 9.40 -29.22
CA ASP A 305 9.35 7.99 -29.64
C ASP A 305 8.45 7.00 -28.87
N GLY A 306 7.60 7.48 -27.96
CA GLY A 306 6.73 6.66 -27.11
C GLY A 306 7.39 6.19 -25.81
N GLY A 307 8.70 6.38 -25.64
CA GLY A 307 9.44 6.04 -24.43
C GLY A 307 9.04 6.89 -23.23
N LEU A 308 9.35 6.42 -22.02
CA LEU A 308 9.09 7.15 -20.77
C LEU A 308 10.41 7.71 -20.20
N GLN A 309 10.35 8.89 -19.58
CA GLN A 309 11.48 9.47 -18.85
C GLN A 309 11.02 10.25 -17.62
N VAL A 310 11.91 10.37 -16.64
CA VAL A 310 11.70 11.22 -15.47
C VAL A 310 12.15 12.65 -15.80
N GLN A 311 11.30 13.62 -15.50
CA GLN A 311 11.60 15.05 -15.62
C GLN A 311 11.39 15.75 -14.28
N TRP A 312 12.34 16.59 -13.89
CA TRP A 312 12.27 17.38 -12.66
C TRP A 312 11.75 18.78 -12.95
N ARG A 313 10.67 19.19 -12.29
CA ARG A 313 10.14 20.57 -12.40
C ARG A 313 9.53 21.05 -11.08
N PRO A 314 9.56 22.35 -10.80
CA PRO A 314 8.98 22.88 -9.57
C PRO A 314 7.45 22.90 -9.64
N LEU A 315 6.77 22.62 -8.52
CA LEU A 315 5.35 22.92 -8.35
C LEU A 315 5.10 24.43 -8.22
N ALA A 316 3.87 24.87 -8.51
CA ALA A 316 3.45 26.27 -8.38
C ALA A 316 3.71 26.85 -6.97
N ARG A 317 3.54 26.03 -5.93
CA ARG A 317 3.93 26.30 -4.54
C ARG A 317 5.41 26.70 -4.44
N TYR A 318 6.29 25.88 -4.99
CA TYR A 318 7.74 26.05 -4.85
C TYR A 318 8.26 27.20 -5.72
N LEU A 319 7.64 27.44 -6.88
CA LEU A 319 7.90 28.65 -7.68
C LEU A 319 7.55 29.93 -6.90
N SER A 320 6.41 29.94 -6.21
CA SER A 320 6.00 31.08 -5.38
C SER A 320 6.96 31.33 -4.21
N LEU A 321 7.48 30.26 -3.59
CA LEU A 321 8.48 30.34 -2.52
C LEU A 321 9.82 30.88 -3.03
N ALA A 322 10.31 30.36 -4.16
CA ALA A 322 11.56 30.82 -4.77
C ALA A 322 11.50 32.32 -5.10
N LYS A 323 10.38 32.78 -5.68
CA LYS A 323 10.16 34.20 -5.97
C LYS A 323 10.14 35.10 -4.73
N ARG A 324 9.69 34.57 -3.58
CA ARG A 324 9.68 35.32 -2.31
C ARG A 324 11.07 35.42 -1.68
N MET A 325 11.90 34.38 -1.84
CA MET A 325 13.27 34.37 -1.29
C MET A 325 14.24 35.22 -2.11
N ALA A 326 13.94 35.46 -3.39
CA ALA A 326 14.75 36.31 -4.27
C ALA A 326 14.47 37.82 -4.12
N ARG A 327 13.56 38.20 -3.23
CA ARG A 327 13.23 39.60 -2.88
C ARG A 327 13.80 39.94 -1.52
#